data_AF-A0ABD0TCX5-F1
#
_entry.id   AF-A0ABD0TCX5-F1
#
_cell.length_a   1.000
_cell.length_b   1.000
_cell.length_c   1.000
_cell.angle_alpha   90.00
_cell.angle_beta   90.00
_cell.angle_gamma   90.00
#
_symmetry.space_group_name_H-M   'P 1'
#
loop_
_entity.id
_entity.type
_entity.pdbx_description
1 polymer ?
#
loop_
_entity_poly.entity_id
_entity_poly.type
_entity_poly.pdbx_seq_one_letter_code
_entity_poly.pdbx_strand_id
1 'polypeptide(L)'
;MDITPKQESLRHNNSGAGLRRRNDYKNNIQGMHPGLGMWAHQVAVSFEMTQILTGHGYHKSYLHRFKITDDPLCPCDDSSIQDIMHLLRHCPIFGGARHDHEMTCNNLKINPYKINELLTKSEPTTTFTQLIKTIFRRQKVTDRVTFRIIMLIGSSNF
;
A
#
# COMPACT_ATOMS: atom_id res chain seq x y z
N MET A 1 62.91 17.84 -29.38
CA MET A 1 62.98 17.09 -28.12
C MET A 1 61.56 16.92 -27.61
N ASP A 2 60.99 15.77 -27.34
CA ASP A 2 61.18 14.39 -27.75
C ASP A 2 59.99 13.65 -27.12
N ILE A 3 59.43 12.70 -27.86
CA ILE A 3 58.90 11.40 -27.39
C ILE A 3 57.80 11.39 -26.30
N THR A 4 56.54 11.21 -26.76
CA THR A 4 55.43 10.27 -26.38
C THR A 4 55.29 9.66 -24.94
N PRO A 5 54.22 8.89 -24.59
CA PRO A 5 53.21 9.29 -23.60
C PRO A 5 53.21 8.40 -22.34
N LYS A 6 52.63 8.87 -21.22
CA LYS A 6 52.35 8.02 -20.04
C LYS A 6 50.85 7.81 -19.81
N GLN A 7 50.45 6.59 -20.16
CA GLN A 7 49.41 5.68 -19.64
C GLN A 7 48.31 6.18 -18.67
N GLU A 8 47.07 5.98 -19.15
CA GLU A 8 46.02 5.05 -18.65
C GLU A 8 45.45 5.14 -17.21
N SER A 9 44.13 4.86 -17.15
CA SER A 9 43.21 4.65 -16.01
C SER A 9 42.41 5.91 -15.60
N LEU A 10 41.08 5.95 -15.47
CA LEU A 10 39.99 4.98 -15.54
C LEU A 10 38.72 5.73 -15.98
N ARG A 11 37.93 5.11 -16.87
CA ARG A 11 36.54 5.49 -17.10
C ARG A 11 35.73 5.13 -15.86
N HIS A 12 35.00 6.08 -15.27
CA HIS A 12 33.88 5.77 -14.37
C HIS A 12 32.61 6.46 -14.87
N ASN A 13 31.74 5.63 -15.43
CA ASN A 13 30.38 5.96 -15.83
C ASN A 13 29.54 6.24 -14.57
N ASN A 14 29.03 7.46 -14.42
CA ASN A 14 28.06 7.77 -13.37
C ASN A 14 26.65 7.41 -13.85
N SER A 15 26.25 6.16 -13.63
CA SER A 15 24.89 5.66 -13.87
C SER A 15 24.56 4.66 -12.77
N GLY A 16 23.87 5.09 -11.70
CA GLY A 16 23.53 4.13 -10.63
C GLY A 16 22.89 4.62 -9.32
N ALA A 17 22.50 5.88 -9.16
CA ALA A 17 21.99 6.38 -7.87
C ALA A 17 20.47 6.23 -7.65
N GLY A 18 19.80 5.28 -8.32
CA GLY A 18 18.33 5.19 -8.35
C GLY A 18 17.68 3.89 -7.86
N LEU A 19 18.44 2.85 -7.51
CA LEU A 19 17.90 1.48 -7.35
C LEU A 19 18.21 0.80 -6.00
N ARG A 20 18.66 1.53 -4.98
CA ARG A 20 19.01 0.98 -3.66
C ARG A 20 17.99 1.29 -2.54
N ARG A 21 16.67 1.20 -2.80
CA ARG A 21 15.65 1.35 -1.73
C ARG A 21 14.53 0.30 -1.71
N ARG A 22 14.57 -0.72 -2.58
CA ARG A 22 13.50 -1.75 -2.64
C ARG A 22 13.86 -3.11 -2.06
N ASN A 23 15.14 -3.41 -1.80
CA ASN A 23 15.56 -4.75 -1.39
C ASN A 23 15.81 -4.94 0.11
N ASP A 24 15.70 -3.90 0.94
CA ASP A 24 16.08 -3.99 2.36
C ASP A 24 14.97 -4.57 3.26
N TYR A 25 13.73 -4.73 2.77
CA TYR A 25 12.63 -5.28 3.58
C TYR A 25 12.78 -6.79 3.87
N LYS A 26 13.50 -7.53 3.04
CA LYS A 26 13.57 -9.00 3.14
C LYS A 26 14.71 -9.54 4.02
N ASN A 27 15.65 -8.70 4.44
CA ASN A 27 16.94 -9.17 4.96
C ASN A 27 17.20 -8.88 6.45
N ASN A 28 16.19 -8.54 7.25
CA ASN A 28 16.43 -8.38 8.70
C ASN A 28 15.26 -8.87 9.57
N ILE A 29 15.05 -10.19 9.55
CA ILE A 29 14.09 -10.90 10.43
C ILE A 29 14.76 -11.34 11.75
N GLN A 30 16.04 -11.00 11.96
CA GLN A 30 16.85 -11.53 13.05
C GLN A 30 16.72 -10.75 14.37
N GLY A 31 15.97 -9.65 14.39
CA GLY A 31 15.82 -8.77 15.56
C GLY A 31 14.39 -8.57 16.07
N MET A 32 13.39 -9.28 15.53
CA MET A 32 12.00 -9.14 15.97
C MET A 32 11.72 -10.06 17.17
N HIS A 33 11.12 -9.49 18.23
CA HIS A 33 10.62 -10.23 19.39
C HIS A 33 9.86 -11.50 18.94
N PRO A 34 10.05 -12.68 19.59
CA PRO A 34 9.58 -13.98 19.09
C PRO A 34 8.08 -14.05 18.76
N GLY A 35 7.26 -13.15 19.33
CA GLY A 35 5.84 -13.02 18.99
C GLY A 35 5.52 -12.31 17.66
N LEU A 36 6.42 -11.48 17.12
CA LEU A 36 6.23 -10.77 15.84
C LEU A 36 6.73 -11.58 14.63
N GLY A 37 7.68 -12.50 14.82
CA GLY A 37 8.23 -13.33 13.74
C GLY A 37 7.18 -14.21 13.04
N MET A 38 6.15 -14.66 13.78
CA MET A 38 5.04 -15.44 13.22
C MET A 38 4.14 -14.65 12.26
N TRP A 39 4.07 -13.32 12.41
CA TRP A 39 3.18 -12.47 11.60
C TRP A 39 3.88 -11.91 10.37
N ALA A 40 5.20 -11.74 10.44
CA ALA A 40 6.02 -11.17 9.36
C ALA A 40 6.09 -12.06 8.11
N HIS A 41 5.97 -13.39 8.26
CA HIS A 41 5.97 -14.32 7.12
C HIS A 41 4.58 -14.45 6.47
N GLN A 42 3.51 -14.23 7.23
CA GLN A 42 2.12 -14.39 6.77
C GLN A 42 1.59 -13.14 6.04
N VAL A 43 2.06 -11.96 6.45
CA VAL A 43 1.64 -10.67 5.89
C VAL A 43 2.89 -9.91 5.49
N ALA A 44 3.22 -9.90 4.19
CA ALA A 44 4.08 -8.85 3.68
C ALA A 44 3.32 -7.53 3.88
N VAL A 45 3.65 -6.80 4.94
CA VAL A 45 3.02 -5.53 5.31
C VAL A 45 3.33 -4.51 4.22
N SER A 46 2.48 -4.51 3.19
CA SER A 46 2.61 -3.63 2.04
C SER A 46 2.18 -2.22 2.40
N PHE A 47 2.66 -1.24 1.65
CA PHE A 47 2.27 0.16 1.81
C PHE A 47 0.74 0.31 1.82
N GLU A 48 0.07 -0.27 0.82
CA GLU A 48 -1.39 -0.21 0.70
C GLU A 48 -2.11 -0.82 1.92
N MET A 49 -1.58 -1.93 2.45
CA MET A 49 -2.11 -2.59 3.64
C MET A 49 -1.99 -1.69 4.88
N THR A 50 -0.81 -1.11 5.11
CA THR A 50 -0.56 -0.20 6.23
C THR A 50 -1.52 0.99 6.19
N GLN A 51 -1.73 1.56 5.00
CA GLN A 51 -2.61 2.72 4.83
C GLN A 51 -4.06 2.38 5.21
N ILE A 52 -4.63 1.28 4.69
CA ILE A 52 -5.99 0.84 5.08
C ILE A 52 -6.11 0.61 6.58
N LEU A 53 -5.15 -0.09 7.19
CA LEU A 53 -5.20 -0.46 8.60
C LEU A 53 -5.12 0.75 9.54
N THR A 54 -4.44 1.81 9.13
CA THR A 54 -4.33 3.04 9.92
C THR A 54 -5.41 4.06 9.56
N GLY A 55 -6.34 3.74 8.67
CA GLY A 55 -7.35 4.71 8.21
C GLY A 55 -6.78 5.80 7.30
N HIS A 56 -5.58 5.62 6.77
CA HIS A 56 -4.89 6.56 5.89
C HIS A 56 -5.10 6.16 4.42
N GLY A 57 -5.08 7.14 3.52
CA GLY A 57 -4.97 6.84 2.09
C GLY A 57 -5.63 7.84 1.17
N TYR A 58 -5.74 7.44 -0.10
CA TYR A 58 -6.17 8.30 -1.19
C TYR A 58 -7.69 8.39 -1.36
N HIS A 59 -8.47 7.97 -0.37
CA HIS A 59 -9.92 8.02 -0.45
C HIS A 59 -10.41 9.44 -0.13
N LYS A 60 -11.42 9.92 -0.87
CA LYS A 60 -11.81 11.33 -0.88
C LYS A 60 -12.22 11.85 0.49
N SER A 61 -12.84 11.04 1.37
CA SER A 61 -13.19 11.53 2.71
C SER A 61 -11.94 11.93 3.54
N TYR A 62 -10.85 11.17 3.42
CA TYR A 62 -9.57 11.51 4.04
C TYR A 62 -8.92 12.73 3.37
N LEU A 63 -8.92 12.80 2.04
CA LEU A 63 -8.36 13.93 1.30
C LEU A 63 -9.11 15.24 1.58
N HIS A 64 -10.44 15.18 1.67
CA HIS A 64 -11.30 16.31 1.97
C HIS A 64 -11.05 16.86 3.38
N ARG A 65 -10.81 15.97 4.37
CA ARG A 65 -10.42 16.37 5.73
C ARG A 65 -9.17 17.24 5.75
N PHE A 66 -8.25 17.04 4.81
CA PHE A 66 -7.03 17.83 4.65
C PHE A 66 -7.13 18.90 3.57
N LYS A 67 -8.33 19.18 3.07
CA LYS A 67 -8.62 20.21 2.07
C LYS A 67 -7.84 20.00 0.76
N ILE A 68 -7.61 18.74 0.39
CA ILE A 68 -6.91 18.35 -0.85
C ILE A 68 -7.90 18.18 -2.03
N THR A 69 -9.15 17.82 -1.73
CA THR A 69 -10.25 17.70 -2.71
C THR A 69 -11.45 18.48 -2.19
N ASP A 70 -12.29 18.94 -3.11
CA ASP A 70 -13.44 19.81 -2.80
C ASP A 70 -14.58 19.06 -2.10
N ASP A 71 -14.74 17.77 -2.39
CA ASP A 71 -15.82 16.95 -1.85
C ASP A 71 -15.33 15.54 -1.41
N PRO A 72 -16.03 14.90 -0.46
CA PRO A 72 -15.71 13.55 0.03
C PRO A 72 -16.42 12.43 -0.76
N LEU A 73 -17.11 12.73 -1.87
CA LEU A 73 -18.09 11.83 -2.51
C LEU A 73 -17.45 10.83 -3.46
N CYS A 74 -17.94 9.59 -3.44
CA CYS A 74 -17.44 8.52 -4.28
C CYS A 74 -17.94 8.69 -5.72
N PRO A 75 -17.07 8.54 -6.74
CA PRO A 75 -17.48 8.63 -8.14
C PRO A 75 -18.30 7.42 -8.62
N CYS A 76 -18.69 6.51 -7.72
CA CYS A 76 -19.57 5.41 -8.07
C CYS A 76 -21.03 5.84 -8.21
N ASP A 77 -21.44 6.87 -7.47
CA ASP A 77 -22.81 7.38 -7.40
C ASP A 77 -22.89 8.88 -7.12
N ASP A 78 -21.74 9.56 -7.00
CA ASP A 78 -21.59 10.98 -6.69
C ASP A 78 -22.39 11.45 -5.46
N SER A 79 -22.67 10.55 -4.51
CA SER A 79 -23.52 10.83 -3.35
C SER A 79 -23.07 10.11 -2.08
N SER A 80 -22.54 8.89 -2.19
CA SER A 80 -21.96 8.17 -1.06
C SER A 80 -20.64 8.79 -0.63
N ILE A 81 -20.39 8.86 0.68
CA ILE A 81 -19.06 9.21 1.21
C ILE A 81 -18.05 8.13 0.81
N GLN A 82 -16.94 8.53 0.19
CA GLN A 82 -15.86 7.62 -0.15
C GLN A 82 -14.93 7.41 1.05
N ASP A 83 -15.38 6.61 2.02
CA ASP A 83 -14.55 6.10 3.12
C ASP A 83 -14.06 4.67 2.86
N ILE A 84 -13.17 4.17 3.72
CA ILE A 84 -12.62 2.81 3.61
C ILE A 84 -13.73 1.75 3.69
N MET A 85 -14.78 1.97 4.48
CA MET A 85 -15.86 1.00 4.66
C MET A 85 -16.71 0.89 3.39
N HIS A 86 -17.05 2.03 2.79
CA HIS A 86 -17.69 2.09 1.48
C HIS A 86 -16.82 1.38 0.44
N LEU A 87 -15.53 1.71 0.33
CA LEU A 87 -14.63 1.08 -0.64
C LEU A 87 -14.51 -0.43 -0.46
N LEU A 88 -14.41 -0.91 0.79
CA LEU A 88 -14.25 -2.33 1.09
C LEU A 88 -15.55 -3.13 0.96
N ARG A 89 -16.71 -2.57 1.28
CA ARG A 89 -17.94 -3.34 1.48
C ARG A 89 -19.10 -2.98 0.55
N HIS A 90 -19.17 -1.75 0.08
CA HIS A 90 -20.40 -1.23 -0.56
C HIS A 90 -20.18 -0.76 -1.99
N CYS A 91 -18.98 -0.24 -2.29
CA CYS A 91 -18.70 0.42 -3.55
C CYS A 91 -18.86 -0.56 -4.73
N PRO A 92 -19.75 -0.27 -5.70
CA PRO A 92 -20.00 -1.17 -6.82
C PRO A 92 -18.78 -1.27 -7.76
N ILE A 93 -17.94 -0.23 -7.81
CA ILE A 93 -16.67 -0.24 -8.58
C ILE A 93 -15.78 -1.43 -8.21
N PHE A 94 -15.80 -1.83 -6.93
CA PHE A 94 -14.97 -2.91 -6.40
C PHE A 94 -15.75 -4.21 -6.19
N GLY A 95 -16.97 -4.33 -6.74
CA GLY A 95 -17.85 -5.48 -6.56
C GLY A 95 -17.21 -6.81 -6.95
N GLY A 96 -16.52 -6.87 -8.10
CA GLY A 96 -15.85 -8.10 -8.55
C GLY A 96 -14.72 -8.54 -7.60
N ALA A 97 -13.78 -7.64 -7.31
CA ALA A 97 -12.65 -7.95 -6.40
C ALA A 97 -13.12 -8.28 -4.98
N ARG A 98 -14.21 -7.65 -4.53
CA ARG A 98 -14.84 -7.96 -3.24
C ARG A 98 -15.48 -9.34 -3.26
N HIS A 99 -16.21 -9.68 -4.32
CA HIS A 99 -16.84 -10.99 -4.47
C HIS A 99 -15.81 -12.13 -4.39
N ASP A 100 -14.68 -12.02 -5.09
CA ASP A 100 -13.60 -13.01 -5.05
C ASP A 100 -13.09 -13.22 -3.61
N HIS A 101 -12.90 -12.12 -2.87
CA HIS A 101 -12.47 -12.17 -1.47
C HIS A 101 -13.52 -12.78 -0.53
N GLU A 102 -14.78 -12.37 -0.68
CA GLU A 102 -15.91 -12.88 0.12
C GLU A 102 -16.14 -14.38 -0.11
N MET A 103 -15.98 -14.86 -1.35
CA MET A 103 -16.05 -16.27 -1.69
C MET A 103 -14.96 -17.10 -1.00
N THR A 104 -13.71 -16.66 -1.03
CA THR A 104 -12.61 -17.29 -0.27
C THR A 104 -12.92 -17.34 1.22
N CYS A 105 -13.41 -16.24 1.79
CA CYS A 105 -13.72 -16.19 3.22
C CYS A 105 -14.90 -17.10 3.58
N ASN A 106 -15.94 -17.16 2.75
CA ASN A 106 -17.09 -18.03 2.93
C ASN A 106 -16.70 -19.52 2.92
N ASN A 107 -15.85 -19.93 1.97
CA ASN A 107 -15.35 -21.31 1.88
C ASN A 107 -14.58 -21.73 3.14
N LEU A 108 -13.94 -20.78 3.82
CA LEU A 108 -13.15 -20.99 5.02
C LEU A 108 -13.90 -20.65 6.32
N LYS A 109 -15.17 -20.25 6.23
CA LYS A 109 -16.02 -19.82 7.36
C LYS A 109 -15.39 -18.70 8.20
N ILE A 110 -14.73 -17.75 7.53
CA ILE A 110 -14.08 -16.59 8.13
C ILE A 110 -14.90 -15.34 7.82
N ASN A 111 -14.96 -14.39 8.75
CA ASN A 111 -15.58 -13.11 8.46
C ASN A 111 -14.67 -12.28 7.50
N PRO A 112 -15.16 -11.89 6.30
CA PRO A 112 -14.35 -11.20 5.27
C PRO A 112 -13.84 -9.83 5.69
N TYR A 113 -14.28 -9.30 6.83
CA TYR A 113 -13.88 -7.97 7.29
C TYR A 113 -13.37 -7.94 8.72
N LYS A 114 -13.12 -9.12 9.32
CA LYS A 114 -12.49 -9.24 10.62
C LYS A 114 -10.99 -9.45 10.44
N ILE A 115 -10.26 -8.34 10.34
CA ILE A 115 -8.82 -8.30 10.01
C ILE A 115 -8.02 -9.32 10.82
N ASN A 116 -8.21 -9.37 12.14
CA ASN A 116 -7.48 -10.28 13.01
C ASN A 116 -7.66 -11.76 12.64
N GLU A 117 -8.79 -12.16 12.06
CA GLU A 117 -9.01 -13.52 11.57
C GLU A 117 -8.37 -13.72 10.20
N LEU A 118 -8.55 -12.75 9.29
CA LEU A 118 -7.98 -12.81 7.93
C LEU A 118 -6.48 -13.04 7.97
N LEU A 119 -5.76 -12.28 8.79
CA LEU A 119 -4.29 -12.28 8.88
C LEU A 119 -3.71 -13.58 9.47
N THR A 120 -4.55 -14.48 10.01
CA THR A 120 -4.10 -15.79 10.53
C THR A 120 -4.04 -16.88 9.45
N LYS A 121 -4.62 -16.63 8.27
CA LYS A 121 -4.71 -17.61 7.18
C LYS A 121 -4.16 -17.03 5.88
N SER A 122 -3.33 -17.78 5.18
CA SER A 122 -2.64 -17.32 3.96
C SER A 122 -3.61 -16.97 2.82
N GLU A 123 -4.65 -17.78 2.60
CA GLU A 123 -5.57 -17.61 1.47
C GLU A 123 -6.48 -16.38 1.63
N PRO A 124 -7.24 -16.17 2.73
CA PRO A 124 -7.99 -14.93 2.96
C PRO A 124 -7.08 -13.69 3.00
N THR A 125 -5.89 -13.79 3.58
CA THR A 125 -4.91 -12.68 3.56
C THR A 125 -4.54 -12.29 2.13
N THR A 126 -4.35 -13.29 1.26
CA THR A 126 -3.97 -13.06 -0.14
C THR A 126 -5.07 -12.34 -0.91
N THR A 127 -6.32 -12.83 -0.84
CA THR A 127 -7.44 -12.21 -1.56
C THR A 127 -7.81 -10.84 -0.97
N PHE A 128 -7.70 -10.67 0.35
CA PHE A 128 -7.86 -9.35 0.98
C PHE A 128 -6.80 -8.34 0.52
N THR A 129 -5.55 -8.79 0.42
CA THR A 129 -4.45 -7.97 -0.10
C THR A 129 -4.68 -7.59 -1.56
N GLN A 130 -5.25 -8.49 -2.37
CA GLN A 130 -5.62 -8.21 -3.76
C GLN A 130 -6.76 -7.18 -3.87
N LEU A 131 -7.79 -7.30 -3.03
CA LEU A 131 -8.86 -6.31 -2.92
C LEU A 131 -8.29 -4.92 -2.58
N ILE A 132 -7.45 -4.83 -1.54
CA ILE A 132 -6.81 -3.57 -1.13
C ILE A 132 -5.95 -2.98 -2.25
N LYS A 133 -5.14 -3.80 -2.93
CA LYS A 133 -4.32 -3.33 -4.06
C LYS A 133 -5.19 -2.80 -5.20
N THR A 134 -6.33 -3.42 -5.47
CA THR A 134 -7.26 -2.97 -6.52
C THR A 134 -7.87 -1.62 -6.17
N ILE A 135 -8.32 -1.45 -4.92
CA ILE A 135 -8.80 -0.17 -4.39
C ILE A 135 -7.69 0.90 -4.55
N PHE A 136 -6.49 0.64 -4.05
CA PHE A 136 -5.40 1.61 -4.09
C PHE A 136 -4.96 1.99 -5.50
N ARG A 137 -4.90 1.03 -6.43
CA ARG A 137 -4.57 1.31 -7.83
C ARG A 137 -5.57 2.27 -8.47
N ARG A 138 -6.85 2.18 -8.10
CA ARG A 138 -7.91 3.05 -8.61
C ARG A 138 -7.92 4.43 -7.94
N GLN A 139 -7.57 4.51 -6.66
CA GLN A 139 -7.58 5.77 -5.91
C GLN A 139 -6.30 6.62 -6.07
N LYS A 140 -5.20 6.08 -6.60
CA LYS A 140 -3.93 6.83 -6.70
C LYS A 140 -4.12 8.11 -7.53
N VAL A 141 -4.16 9.24 -6.82
CA VAL A 141 -4.10 10.59 -7.39
C VAL A 141 -2.74 10.73 -8.08
N THR A 142 -2.77 11.14 -9.35
CA THR A 142 -1.61 11.14 -10.26
C THR A 142 -0.52 12.16 -9.93
N ASP A 143 -0.72 13.03 -8.93
CA ASP A 143 0.28 14.03 -8.54
C ASP A 143 1.20 13.55 -7.39
N ARG A 144 2.51 13.62 -7.64
CA ARG A 144 3.58 13.31 -6.68
C ARG A 144 3.54 14.20 -5.44
N VAL A 145 2.94 15.39 -5.53
CA VAL A 145 2.80 16.33 -4.39
C VAL A 145 1.81 15.77 -3.36
N THR A 146 0.65 15.29 -3.79
CA THR A 146 -0.38 14.69 -2.93
C THR A 146 0.15 13.47 -2.19
N PHE A 147 1.02 12.68 -2.82
CA PHE A 147 1.68 11.53 -2.18
C PHE A 147 2.53 11.92 -0.97
N ARG A 148 3.31 13.02 -1.07
CA ARG A 148 4.19 13.48 0.03
C ARG A 148 3.38 14.08 1.18
N ILE A 149 2.30 14.80 0.86
CA ILE A 149 1.45 15.44 1.85
C ILE A 149 0.73 14.41 2.73
N ILE A 150 0.13 13.37 2.13
CA ILE A 150 -0.57 12.30 2.89
C ILE A 150 0.38 11.59 3.86
N MET A 151 1.63 11.37 3.45
CA MET A 151 2.64 10.72 4.31
C MET A 151 3.10 11.59 5.48
N LEU A 152 3.15 12.91 5.31
CA LEU A 152 3.59 13.84 6.36
C LEU A 152 2.46 14.12 7.37
N ILE A 153 1.22 14.22 6.91
CA ILE A 153 0.10 14.56 7.79
C ILE A 153 -0.26 13.38 8.72
N GLY A 154 -0.07 12.14 8.27
CA GLY A 154 -0.26 10.95 9.12
C GLY A 154 0.73 10.82 10.28
N SER A 155 1.86 11.54 10.24
CA SER A 155 2.88 11.53 11.28
C SER A 155 2.75 12.66 12.31
N SER A 156 1.76 13.55 12.15
CA SER A 156 1.65 14.79 12.92
C SER A 156 0.62 14.75 14.07
N ASN A 157 -0.01 13.60 14.32
CA ASN A 157 -1.07 13.45 15.34
C ASN A 157 -0.89 12.18 16.21
N PHE A 158 0.33 11.95 16.71
CA PHE A 158 0.62 11.07 17.84
C PHE A 158 1.69 11.69 18.72
#